data_AF-A0A820AER8-F1
#
_entry.id   AF-A0A820AER8-F1
#
_cell.length_a   1.000
_cell.length_b   1.000
_cell.length_c   1.000
_cell.angle_alpha   90.00
_cell.angle_beta   90.00
_cell.angle_gamma   90.00
#
_symmetry.space_group_name_H-M   'P 1'
#
loop_
_entity.id
_entity.type
_entity.pdbx_description
1 polymer ?
#
loop_
_entity_poly.entity_id
_entity_poly.type
_entity_poly.pdbx_seq_one_letter_code
_entity_poly.pdbx_strand_id
1 'polypeptide(L)'
;FDSLQCSINYDDTTHYVYSVGVGQKQTTTLKPYFYFAGEVVSDNSQGTDTSGNNGTFIGIWINQDSKTVQQYLLRRQSISCDYFEVDHLEFISSYEHQEFFVIAVEPYGQYAIGLATEFGFIYRPFSSTTMTTKVGIDIWPNNSTFNPCAADASETFTIVAGFIESSARSRVRATPTVYLIWNTNLTVLSTWSYSATNNSWQSRLTYSSVNTWSSQYTMSVKINSNDSTRVLIGMPFLNTVFLFVVSNNGTNLTLTSYFENGQSVGYGTSVSWLTSSQAAILVSTYSLNYLTWYSSKIYLYTSLNDTIVPSSPSAVIPNAQQPLPSTINSKLIRIVSTPASLAILDTEGGVVLILAEASGYYASTDISNSPVAAAMPVVSHSTKCIGGTYKSDTGIHPCILCPSGSRNPGIIASISCITCSSSSFCPLGAIYEMNSTLLTSISQAYAYPRSPEMDVFEDILLNNMFSLGSTDHCLVVSPIFWTLILLAIFLILLLVMASLYWWFPPEKQ
;
A
#
# COMPACT_ATOMS: atom_id res chain seq x y z
N PHE A 1 -1.63 -26.18 15.19
CA PHE A 1 -0.81 -24.96 15.09
C PHE A 1 -1.70 -23.86 15.60
N ASP A 2 -1.74 -23.73 16.92
CA ASP A 2 -2.63 -22.76 17.57
C ASP A 2 -1.87 -21.43 17.52
N SER A 3 -2.42 -20.45 16.82
CA SER A 3 -1.84 -19.11 16.76
C SER A 3 -1.78 -18.56 18.19
N LEU A 4 -0.69 -17.88 18.54
CA LEU A 4 -0.57 -17.09 19.76
C LEU A 4 -1.52 -15.90 19.66
N GLN A 5 -2.82 -16.15 19.82
CA GLN A 5 -3.82 -15.12 20.03
C GLN A 5 -4.00 -14.98 21.55
N CYS A 6 -3.74 -13.79 22.07
CA CYS A 6 -4.63 -13.30 23.12
C CYS A 6 -6.00 -13.19 22.46
N SER A 7 -6.82 -14.23 22.55
CA SER A 7 -8.22 -14.11 22.16
C SER A 7 -8.91 -13.32 23.26
N ILE A 8 -9.08 -12.02 23.05
CA ILE A 8 -10.36 -11.44 23.46
C ILE A 8 -11.37 -12.17 22.58
N ASN A 9 -12.40 -12.79 23.16
CA ASN A 9 -13.49 -13.36 22.35
C ASN A 9 -14.10 -12.20 21.55
N TYR A 10 -13.68 -12.09 20.29
CA TYR A 10 -14.16 -11.11 19.32
C TYR A 10 -15.43 -11.65 18.70
N ASP A 11 -16.46 -11.82 19.53
CA ASP A 11 -17.77 -12.32 19.11
C ASP A 11 -18.88 -11.59 19.85
N ASP A 12 -18.78 -10.26 19.89
CA ASP A 12 -19.85 -9.44 20.43
C ASP A 12 -19.95 -8.17 19.59
N THR A 13 -21.18 -7.76 19.25
CA THR A 13 -21.55 -6.60 18.42
C THR A 13 -21.11 -5.25 19.02
N THR A 14 -20.29 -5.31 20.06
CA THR A 14 -20.03 -4.29 21.05
C THR A 14 -18.56 -3.92 21.20
N HIS A 15 -17.60 -4.53 20.48
CA HIS A 15 -16.17 -4.22 20.63
C HIS A 15 -15.52 -3.89 19.28
N TYR A 16 -14.96 -2.68 19.13
CA TYR A 16 -14.36 -2.18 17.89
C TYR A 16 -12.85 -1.93 18.06
N VAL A 17 -12.00 -2.50 17.21
CA VAL A 17 -10.55 -2.22 17.22
C VAL A 17 -10.24 -1.16 16.16
N TYR A 18 -9.77 0.00 16.58
CA TYR A 18 -9.41 1.12 15.72
C TYR A 18 -8.06 0.93 15.02
N SER A 19 -7.06 0.44 15.76
CA SER A 19 -5.69 0.42 15.27
C SER A 19 -4.81 -0.61 15.96
N VAL A 20 -3.86 -1.15 15.20
CA VAL A 20 -2.87 -2.14 15.67
C VAL A 20 -1.48 -1.67 15.29
N GLY A 21 -0.62 -1.55 16.29
CA GLY A 21 0.80 -1.23 16.16
C GLY A 21 1.69 -2.38 16.64
N VAL A 22 2.87 -2.55 16.02
CA VAL A 22 3.85 -3.58 16.42
C VAL A 22 5.22 -2.93 16.58
N GLY A 23 5.83 -3.07 17.76
CA GLY A 23 7.22 -2.71 18.03
C GLY A 23 8.11 -3.93 17.86
N GLN A 24 9.21 -3.81 17.12
CA GLN A 24 10.11 -4.94 16.83
C GLN A 24 11.56 -4.51 16.63
N LYS A 25 12.24 -4.16 17.72
CA LYS A 25 13.70 -4.19 17.78
C LYS A 25 14.12 -4.14 19.24
N GLN A 26 14.75 -5.17 19.78
CA GLN A 26 15.73 -4.98 20.84
C GLN A 26 16.93 -5.81 20.46
N THR A 27 18.09 -5.16 20.45
CA THR A 27 19.38 -5.84 20.40
C THR A 27 19.44 -6.76 21.62
N THR A 28 19.46 -8.07 21.37
CA THR A 28 19.68 -9.21 22.29
C THR A 28 18.47 -10.01 22.82
N THR A 29 17.20 -9.57 22.71
CA THR A 29 16.05 -10.45 22.99
C THR A 29 14.89 -10.27 22.00
N LEU A 30 14.54 -11.37 21.32
CA LEU A 30 13.58 -11.48 20.21
C LEU A 30 12.09 -11.40 20.67
N LYS A 31 11.67 -10.33 21.35
CA LYS A 31 10.26 -10.19 21.79
C LYS A 31 9.53 -9.10 21.00
N PRO A 32 8.52 -9.42 20.17
CA PRO A 32 7.63 -8.42 19.58
C PRO A 32 6.61 -7.91 20.62
N TYR A 33 6.34 -6.60 20.61
CA TYR A 33 5.28 -5.98 21.41
C TYR A 33 4.14 -5.56 20.48
N PHE A 34 2.90 -5.90 20.82
CA PHE A 34 1.72 -5.56 20.02
C PHE A 34 0.85 -4.61 20.82
N TYR A 35 0.53 -3.47 20.23
CA TYR A 35 -0.29 -2.42 20.82
C TYR A 35 -1.63 -2.42 20.10
N PHE A 36 -2.70 -2.42 20.86
CA PHE A 36 -4.07 -2.33 20.34
C PHE A 36 -4.71 -1.06 20.87
N ALA A 37 -5.63 -0.52 20.09
CA ALA A 37 -6.52 0.53 20.51
C ALA A 37 -7.90 0.19 19.95
N GLY A 38 -8.91 0.24 20.81
CA GLY A 38 -10.28 -0.10 20.47
C GLY A 38 -11.25 0.49 21.47
N GLU A 39 -12.55 0.31 21.27
CA GLU A 39 -13.61 0.75 22.16
C GLU A 39 -14.71 -0.29 22.34
N VAL A 40 -15.42 -0.20 23.46
CA VAL A 40 -16.71 -0.87 23.63
C VAL A 40 -17.83 0.08 23.19
N VAL A 41 -18.69 -0.39 22.28
CA VAL A 41 -19.93 0.25 21.84
C VAL A 41 -21.08 -0.58 22.40
N SER A 42 -21.97 0.04 23.18
CA SER A 42 -23.16 -0.66 23.70
C SER A 42 -24.13 -1.02 22.56
N ASP A 43 -24.63 -2.25 22.55
CA ASP A 43 -25.69 -2.67 21.65
C ASP A 43 -27.04 -2.22 22.22
N ASN A 44 -27.56 -1.10 21.71
CA ASN A 44 -28.86 -0.55 22.11
C ASN A 44 -30.06 -1.45 21.75
N SER A 45 -29.85 -2.59 21.08
CA SER A 45 -30.94 -3.47 20.63
C SER A 45 -31.57 -4.32 21.75
N GLN A 46 -30.93 -4.47 22.92
CA GLN A 46 -31.48 -5.27 24.04
C GLN A 46 -31.94 -4.49 25.28
N GLY A 47 -31.80 -3.17 25.32
CA GLY A 47 -32.47 -2.32 26.33
C GLY A 47 -32.10 -2.57 27.80
N THR A 48 -31.06 -3.36 28.10
CA THR A 48 -30.62 -3.66 29.47
C THR A 48 -29.33 -2.97 29.91
N ASP A 49 -28.59 -2.34 28.99
CA ASP A 49 -27.37 -1.62 29.35
C ASP A 49 -27.66 -0.13 29.58
N THR A 50 -28.14 0.19 30.78
CA THR A 50 -28.39 1.57 31.22
C THR A 50 -27.12 2.34 31.56
N SER A 51 -25.93 1.76 31.35
CA SER A 51 -24.66 2.39 31.71
C SER A 51 -24.18 3.44 30.69
N GLY A 52 -24.75 3.52 29.48
CA GLY A 52 -24.48 4.63 28.55
C GLY A 52 -23.01 4.79 28.11
N ASN A 53 -22.17 3.79 28.37
CA ASN A 53 -20.73 3.85 28.14
C ASN A 53 -20.37 3.44 26.70
N ASN A 54 -20.95 4.13 25.72
CA ASN A 54 -20.38 4.14 24.37
C ASN A 54 -19.03 4.88 24.41
N GLY A 55 -17.97 4.30 23.83
CA GLY A 55 -16.65 4.96 23.72
C GLY A 55 -15.62 4.53 24.75
N THR A 56 -15.85 3.44 25.50
CA THR A 56 -14.89 3.00 26.52
C THR A 56 -13.68 2.33 25.86
N PHE A 57 -12.52 2.99 25.89
CA PHE A 57 -11.29 2.49 25.28
C PHE A 57 -10.84 1.14 25.87
N ILE A 58 -10.66 0.11 25.03
CA ILE A 58 -10.41 -1.29 25.44
C ILE A 58 -8.93 -1.55 25.85
N GLY A 59 -8.04 -0.58 25.70
CA GLY A 59 -6.69 -0.64 26.25
C GLY A 59 -5.60 -1.13 25.29
N ILE A 60 -4.35 -1.03 25.75
CA ILE A 60 -3.11 -1.30 25.02
C ILE A 60 -2.47 -2.53 25.66
N TRP A 61 -2.35 -3.63 24.90
CA TRP A 61 -1.63 -4.82 25.38
C TRP A 61 -0.11 -4.65 25.24
N ILE A 62 0.66 -5.27 26.14
CA ILE A 62 2.12 -5.34 26.08
C ILE A 62 2.53 -6.73 26.57
N ASN A 63 3.14 -7.55 25.71
CA ASN A 63 3.65 -8.85 26.14
C ASN A 63 5.04 -8.71 26.80
N GLN A 64 5.15 -8.95 28.10
CA GLN A 64 6.41 -8.79 28.82
C GLN A 64 7.27 -10.08 28.95
N ASP A 65 6.75 -11.31 28.81
CA ASP A 65 7.53 -12.52 29.17
C ASP A 65 7.35 -13.78 28.28
N SER A 66 8.48 -14.40 27.93
CA SER A 66 8.55 -15.69 27.23
C SER A 66 8.24 -16.89 28.13
N LYS A 67 8.40 -16.76 29.46
CA LYS A 67 7.99 -17.82 30.40
C LYS A 67 6.47 -17.94 30.50
N THR A 68 5.74 -16.84 30.39
CA THR A 68 4.27 -16.81 30.38
C THR A 68 3.71 -17.46 29.11
N VAL A 69 4.38 -17.27 27.97
CA VAL A 69 4.11 -17.99 26.71
C VAL A 69 4.40 -19.49 26.85
N GLN A 70 5.51 -19.89 27.48
CA GLN A 70 5.80 -21.30 27.76
C GLN A 70 4.80 -21.95 28.72
N GLN A 71 4.36 -21.23 29.77
CA GLN A 71 3.34 -21.71 30.69
C GLN A 71 1.97 -21.84 29.99
N TYR A 72 1.62 -20.94 29.08
CA TYR A 72 0.45 -21.07 28.21
C TYR A 72 0.53 -22.34 27.34
N LEU A 73 1.64 -22.53 26.62
CA LEU A 73 1.86 -23.69 25.75
C LEU A 73 1.76 -25.02 26.53
N LEU A 74 2.15 -25.02 27.81
CA LEU A 74 2.11 -26.19 28.68
C LEU A 74 0.76 -26.38 29.40
N ARG A 75 0.00 -25.31 29.67
CA ARG A 75 -1.19 -25.36 30.55
C ARG A 75 -2.52 -24.99 29.88
N ARG A 76 -2.51 -24.48 28.64
CA ARG A 76 -3.70 -23.99 27.91
C ARG A 76 -4.57 -23.00 28.70
N GLN A 77 -4.01 -22.26 29.66
CA GLN A 77 -4.72 -21.22 30.42
C GLN A 77 -4.59 -19.89 29.68
N SER A 78 -5.68 -19.12 29.52
CA SER A 78 -5.67 -17.79 28.90
C SER A 78 -4.60 -16.89 29.53
N ILE A 79 -3.80 -16.21 28.70
CA ILE A 79 -2.85 -15.19 29.15
C ILE A 79 -3.67 -13.98 29.61
N SER A 80 -3.51 -13.52 30.86
CA SER A 80 -4.12 -12.29 31.34
C SER A 80 -3.54 -11.11 30.56
N CYS A 81 -4.39 -10.30 29.94
CA CYS A 81 -3.98 -9.00 29.42
C CYS A 81 -3.58 -8.11 30.60
N ASP A 82 -2.44 -7.41 30.52
CA ASP A 82 -2.19 -6.29 31.42
C ASP A 82 -3.17 -5.17 31.03
N TYR A 83 -4.03 -4.80 31.97
CA TYR A 83 -4.96 -3.70 31.80
C TYR A 83 -4.25 -2.39 32.13
N PHE A 84 -4.63 -1.30 31.48
CA PHE A 84 -4.35 0.01 32.05
C PHE A 84 -4.93 0.06 33.47
N GLU A 85 -4.19 0.65 34.40
CA GLU A 85 -4.82 1.14 35.62
C GLU A 85 -5.97 2.08 35.21
N VAL A 86 -7.15 1.88 35.81
CA VAL A 86 -8.40 2.58 35.45
C VAL A 86 -8.22 4.09 35.37
N ASP A 87 -7.38 4.64 36.25
CA ASP A 87 -7.03 6.06 36.33
C ASP A 87 -6.36 6.61 35.05
N HIS A 88 -5.66 5.77 34.27
CA HIS A 88 -5.06 6.17 32.99
C HIS A 88 -6.06 6.19 31.83
N LEU A 89 -7.15 5.44 31.95
CA LEU A 89 -8.23 5.42 30.96
C LEU A 89 -9.26 6.52 31.21
N GLU A 90 -9.32 7.09 32.43
CA GLU A 90 -10.30 8.13 32.78
C GLU A 90 -10.26 9.31 31.77
N PHE A 91 -9.05 9.75 31.41
CA PHE A 91 -8.87 10.80 30.40
C PHE A 91 -9.46 10.41 29.04
N ILE A 92 -9.16 9.20 28.54
CA ILE A 92 -9.66 8.76 27.22
C ILE A 92 -11.17 8.54 27.28
N SER A 93 -11.68 7.97 28.37
CA SER A 93 -13.11 7.70 28.57
C SER A 93 -13.97 8.96 28.66
N SER A 94 -13.36 10.14 28.80
CA SER A 94 -14.05 11.43 28.78
C SER A 94 -14.39 11.94 27.37
N TYR A 95 -13.88 11.28 26.32
CA TYR A 95 -14.12 11.63 24.93
C TYR A 95 -15.14 10.67 24.29
N GLU A 96 -15.96 11.21 23.39
CA GLU A 96 -16.87 10.40 22.57
C GLU A 96 -16.09 9.57 21.54
N HIS A 97 -16.77 8.59 20.93
CA HIS A 97 -16.27 7.79 19.80
C HIS A 97 -15.59 8.67 18.73
N GLN A 98 -14.36 8.32 18.35
CA GLN A 98 -13.61 9.02 17.31
C GLN A 98 -13.35 8.06 16.14
N GLU A 99 -14.04 8.25 15.02
CA GLU A 99 -13.87 7.41 13.82
C GLU A 99 -12.44 7.46 13.25
N PHE A 100 -11.74 8.58 13.46
CA PHE A 100 -10.35 8.79 13.05
C PHE A 100 -9.41 8.70 14.25
N PHE A 101 -8.90 7.50 14.49
CA PHE A 101 -7.91 7.22 15.52
C PHE A 101 -6.73 6.43 14.95
N VAL A 102 -5.50 6.82 15.28
CA VAL A 102 -4.30 6.09 14.90
C VAL A 102 -3.39 5.86 16.09
N ILE A 103 -2.74 4.68 16.12
CA ILE A 103 -1.65 4.41 17.04
C ILE A 103 -0.34 4.26 16.26
N ALA A 104 0.68 5.01 16.68
CA ALA A 104 2.06 4.84 16.25
C ALA A 104 2.86 4.20 17.38
N VAL A 105 3.70 3.23 17.04
CA VAL A 105 4.53 2.52 18.02
C VAL A 105 5.98 2.76 17.65
N GLU A 106 6.76 3.18 18.65
CA GLU A 106 8.19 3.37 18.50
C GLU A 106 8.85 2.00 18.19
N PRO A 107 9.80 1.90 17.24
CA PRO A 107 10.40 0.64 16.79
C PRO A 107 10.92 -0.29 17.90
N TYR A 108 11.49 0.25 18.98
CA TYR A 108 11.97 -0.50 20.14
C TYR A 108 10.89 -0.75 21.22
N GLY A 109 9.65 -0.33 20.97
CA GLY A 109 8.52 -0.51 21.89
C GLY A 109 8.64 0.33 23.18
N GLN A 110 9.49 1.35 23.20
CA GLN A 110 9.69 2.16 24.41
C GLN A 110 8.46 3.02 24.74
N TYR A 111 7.68 3.36 23.72
CA TYR A 111 6.41 4.06 23.86
C TYR A 111 5.49 3.86 22.67
N ALA A 112 4.21 4.16 22.90
CA ALA A 112 3.21 4.29 21.86
C ALA A 112 2.55 5.66 21.93
N ILE A 113 2.11 6.15 20.77
CA ILE A 113 1.46 7.44 20.61
C ILE A 113 0.10 7.20 19.99
N GLY A 114 -0.96 7.52 20.71
CA GLY A 114 -2.33 7.52 20.21
C GLY A 114 -2.74 8.94 19.81
N LEU A 115 -3.35 9.07 18.64
CA LEU A 115 -3.78 10.36 18.11
C LEU A 115 -5.19 10.25 17.54
N ALA A 116 -6.03 11.19 17.95
CA ALA A 116 -7.39 11.40 17.49
C ALA A 116 -7.62 12.88 17.16
N THR A 117 -8.80 13.20 16.62
CA THR A 117 -9.18 14.59 16.36
C THR A 117 -9.24 15.40 17.67
N GLU A 118 -9.82 14.84 18.72
CA GLU A 118 -10.07 15.56 19.99
C GLU A 118 -9.00 15.39 21.07
N PHE A 119 -8.09 14.42 20.92
CA PHE A 119 -7.05 14.18 21.93
C PHE A 119 -5.85 13.42 21.35
N GLY A 120 -4.78 13.38 22.13
CA GLY A 120 -3.65 12.50 21.88
C GLY A 120 -2.94 12.15 23.18
N PHE A 121 -2.16 11.07 23.13
CA PHE A 121 -1.40 10.62 24.28
C PHE A 121 -0.06 9.98 23.89
N ILE A 122 0.87 9.99 24.85
CA ILE A 122 2.12 9.23 24.82
C ILE A 122 2.07 8.26 25.99
N TYR A 123 2.17 6.97 25.70
CA TYR A 123 2.18 5.91 26.69
C TYR A 123 3.58 5.28 26.79
N ARG A 124 4.19 5.34 27.97
CA ARG A 124 5.53 4.80 28.25
C ARG A 124 5.44 3.65 29.26
N PRO A 125 5.46 2.38 28.80
CA PRO A 125 5.22 1.26 29.70
C PRO A 125 6.34 0.98 30.71
N PHE A 126 7.58 1.39 30.42
CA PHE A 126 8.74 1.06 31.25
C PHE A 126 9.21 2.20 32.17
N SER A 127 8.66 3.42 32.03
CA SER A 127 8.99 4.56 32.89
C SER A 127 7.83 4.90 33.82
N SER A 128 7.84 4.31 35.03
CA SER A 128 6.93 4.63 36.14
C SER A 128 5.45 4.83 35.74
N THR A 129 4.96 4.06 34.76
CA THR A 129 3.57 4.10 34.24
C THR A 129 3.03 5.52 33.98
N THR A 130 3.83 6.41 33.37
CA THR A 130 3.38 7.78 33.07
C THR A 130 2.79 7.90 31.67
N MET A 131 1.48 8.12 31.60
CA MET A 131 0.79 8.53 30.39
C MET A 131 0.77 10.05 30.30
N THR A 132 1.26 10.61 29.19
CA THR A 132 1.15 12.05 28.90
C THR A 132 -0.03 12.24 27.98
N THR A 133 -1.02 13.03 28.37
CA THR A 133 -2.22 13.31 27.57
C THR A 133 -2.27 14.77 27.16
N LYS A 134 -2.96 15.03 26.05
CA LYS A 134 -3.16 16.39 25.54
C LYS A 134 -4.45 16.47 24.76
N VAL A 135 -5.18 17.58 24.93
CA VAL A 135 -6.40 17.84 24.16
C VAL A 135 -6.03 18.20 22.72
N GLY A 136 -6.89 17.84 21.77
CA GLY A 136 -6.64 17.97 20.34
C GLY A 136 -6.35 19.41 19.92
N ILE A 137 -7.05 20.39 20.49
CA ILE A 137 -6.83 21.82 20.22
C ILE A 137 -5.41 22.30 20.60
N ASP A 138 -4.75 21.64 21.55
CA ASP A 138 -3.39 21.98 21.94
C ASP A 138 -2.34 21.20 21.10
N ILE A 139 -2.75 20.15 20.38
CA ILE A 139 -1.91 19.38 19.46
C ILE A 139 -1.96 20.00 18.07
N TRP A 140 -3.17 20.20 17.54
CA TRP A 140 -3.42 20.55 16.15
C TRP A 140 -3.35 22.08 15.94
N PRO A 141 -2.50 22.58 15.02
CA PRO A 141 -2.33 24.01 14.81
C PRO A 141 -3.62 24.72 14.37
N ASN A 142 -3.72 26.01 14.67
CA ASN A 142 -4.75 26.93 14.18
C ASN A 142 -6.20 26.51 14.51
N ASN A 143 -6.42 25.76 15.58
CA ASN A 143 -7.73 25.20 15.95
C ASN A 143 -8.38 24.43 14.79
N SER A 144 -7.56 23.79 13.95
CA SER A 144 -8.05 22.98 12.85
C SER A 144 -8.59 21.65 13.36
N THR A 145 -9.69 21.18 12.78
CA THR A 145 -10.16 19.80 12.95
C THR A 145 -9.34 18.91 12.03
N PHE A 146 -8.31 18.28 12.61
CA PHE A 146 -7.45 17.34 11.92
C PHE A 146 -7.88 15.91 12.23
N ASN A 147 -8.17 15.14 11.19
CA ASN A 147 -8.55 13.74 11.29
C ASN A 147 -7.33 12.86 10.94
N PRO A 148 -6.67 12.24 11.93
CA PRO A 148 -5.48 11.42 11.69
C PRO A 148 -5.86 10.09 11.03
N CYS A 149 -5.14 9.71 9.98
CA CYS A 149 -5.45 8.53 9.16
C CYS A 149 -4.32 7.49 9.17
N ALA A 150 -3.06 7.93 9.31
CA ALA A 150 -1.93 7.04 9.50
C ALA A 150 -0.81 7.73 10.29
N ALA A 151 -0.06 6.95 11.06
CA ALA A 151 1.10 7.45 11.76
C ALA A 151 2.21 6.39 11.88
N ASP A 152 3.45 6.84 11.97
CA ASP A 152 4.60 6.02 12.32
C ASP A 152 5.54 6.82 13.23
N ALA A 153 6.11 6.16 14.24
CA ALA A 153 6.96 6.79 15.24
C ALA A 153 8.42 6.41 15.03
N SER A 154 9.32 7.36 15.27
CA SER A 154 10.75 7.13 15.48
C SER A 154 11.08 7.28 16.97
N GLU A 155 12.35 7.22 17.34
CA GLU A 155 12.80 7.46 18.72
C GLU A 155 12.51 8.90 19.22
N THR A 156 12.49 9.90 18.33
CA THR A 156 12.41 11.31 18.73
C THR A 156 11.17 12.03 18.21
N PHE A 157 10.63 11.63 17.05
CA PHE A 157 9.49 12.27 16.43
C PHE A 157 8.50 11.26 15.85
N THR A 158 7.28 11.71 15.60
CA THR A 158 6.22 10.94 14.93
C THR A 158 5.77 11.68 13.69
N ILE A 159 5.56 10.94 12.61
CA ILE A 159 4.92 11.47 11.41
C ILE A 159 3.47 11.02 11.42
N VAL A 160 2.58 11.97 11.17
CA VAL A 160 1.13 11.72 11.14
C VAL A 160 0.59 12.30 9.85
N ALA A 161 -0.07 11.46 9.06
CA ALA A 161 -0.79 11.86 7.87
C ALA A 161 -2.29 11.76 8.14
N GLY A 162 -3.03 12.76 7.68
CA GLY A 162 -4.47 12.85 7.82
C GLY A 162 -4.99 13.99 6.96
N PHE A 163 -6.14 14.52 7.32
CA PHE A 163 -6.71 15.65 6.59
C PHE A 163 -7.30 16.69 7.53
N ILE A 164 -7.24 17.96 7.10
CA ILE A 164 -7.95 19.05 7.73
C ILE A 164 -9.29 19.21 7.03
N GLU A 165 -10.37 19.19 7.81
CA GLU A 165 -11.70 19.48 7.29
C GLU A 165 -11.81 20.96 6.91
N SER A 166 -12.31 21.21 5.70
CA SER A 166 -12.60 22.56 5.23
C SER A 166 -14.08 22.87 5.42
N SER A 167 -14.42 24.15 5.37
CA SER A 167 -15.82 24.58 5.52
C SER A 167 -16.77 23.82 4.56
N ALA A 168 -18.01 23.57 4.99
CA ALA A 168 -19.01 22.82 4.20
C ALA A 168 -19.29 23.40 2.79
N ARG A 169 -18.99 24.69 2.59
CA ARG A 169 -19.13 25.43 1.31
C ARG A 169 -17.85 25.45 0.47
N SER A 170 -16.74 24.93 0.98
CA SER A 170 -15.50 24.78 0.22
C SER A 170 -15.66 23.72 -0.86
N ARG A 171 -15.03 23.95 -2.03
CA ARG A 171 -14.99 22.96 -3.11
C ARG A 171 -14.05 21.79 -2.81
N VAL A 172 -12.99 22.05 -2.03
CA VAL A 172 -12.12 21.03 -1.44
C VAL A 172 -12.56 20.89 0.01
N ARG A 173 -13.15 19.75 0.39
CA ARG A 173 -13.69 19.57 1.75
C ARG A 173 -12.71 18.93 2.72
N ALA A 174 -11.68 18.25 2.21
CA ALA A 174 -10.61 17.66 3.00
C ALA A 174 -9.28 18.06 2.38
N THR A 175 -8.41 18.69 3.16
CA THR A 175 -7.05 19.04 2.74
C THR A 175 -6.08 18.01 3.33
N PRO A 176 -5.47 17.13 2.52
CA PRO A 176 -4.43 16.23 3.02
C PRO A 176 -3.30 17.01 3.67
N THR A 177 -2.95 16.61 4.89
CA THR A 177 -1.97 17.27 5.73
C THR A 177 -1.10 16.24 6.44
N VAL A 178 0.19 16.55 6.51
CA VAL A 178 1.20 15.77 7.21
C VAL A 178 1.81 16.64 8.30
N TYR A 179 1.81 16.13 9.52
CA TYR A 179 2.47 16.73 10.67
C TYR A 179 3.69 15.92 11.10
N LEU A 180 4.74 16.65 11.45
CA LEU A 180 5.89 16.15 12.20
C LEU A 180 5.68 16.57 13.66
N ILE A 181 5.58 15.60 14.56
CA ILE A 181 5.25 15.81 15.98
C ILE A 181 6.43 15.40 16.85
N TRP A 182 6.73 16.19 17.88
CA TRP A 182 7.72 15.84 18.88
C TRP A 182 7.17 14.83 19.90
N ASN A 183 7.87 13.72 20.11
CA ASN A 183 7.41 12.61 20.97
C ASN A 183 7.52 12.89 22.47
N THR A 184 8.01 14.06 22.87
CA THR A 184 8.10 14.46 24.28
C THR A 184 6.78 15.00 24.82
N ASN A 185 6.07 15.80 24.03
CA ASN A 185 4.93 16.61 24.48
C ASN A 185 3.83 16.80 23.42
N LEU A 186 3.87 16.04 22.32
CA LEU A 186 2.91 16.12 21.22
C LEU A 186 2.81 17.53 20.60
N THR A 187 3.94 18.24 20.47
CA THR A 187 3.96 19.52 19.72
C THR A 187 4.25 19.29 18.25
N VAL A 188 3.45 19.91 17.37
CA VAL A 188 3.73 19.96 15.93
C VAL A 188 4.95 20.85 15.68
N LEU A 189 5.97 20.28 15.03
CA LEU A 189 7.23 20.93 14.68
C LEU A 189 7.22 21.46 13.24
N SER A 190 6.60 20.70 12.33
CA SER A 190 6.52 21.03 10.91
C SER A 190 5.21 20.54 10.31
N THR A 191 4.75 21.20 9.27
CA THR A 191 3.49 20.93 8.59
C THR A 191 3.70 20.98 7.09
N TRP A 192 3.13 20.00 6.40
CA TRP A 192 2.98 20.03 4.95
C TRP A 192 1.52 19.76 4.59
N SER A 193 0.97 20.51 3.65
CA SER A 193 -0.41 20.32 3.19
C SER A 193 -0.46 20.33 1.66
N TYR A 194 -1.35 19.51 1.10
CA TYR A 194 -1.58 19.41 -0.33
C TYR A 194 -2.91 20.02 -0.73
N SER A 195 -2.87 21.00 -1.62
CA SER A 195 -4.05 21.62 -2.20
C SER A 195 -4.30 21.04 -3.59
N ALA A 196 -5.34 20.21 -3.72
CA ALA A 196 -5.75 19.70 -5.01
C ALA A 196 -6.10 20.84 -5.98
N THR A 197 -5.69 20.71 -7.24
CA THR A 197 -6.04 21.70 -8.27
C THR A 197 -7.55 21.73 -8.47
N ASN A 198 -8.12 22.93 -8.51
CA ASN A 198 -9.57 23.10 -8.70
C ASN A 198 -10.06 22.39 -9.97
N ASN A 199 -11.17 21.67 -9.85
CA ASN A 199 -11.82 20.88 -10.90
C ASN A 199 -11.07 19.62 -11.35
N SER A 200 -9.97 19.25 -10.69
CA SER A 200 -9.33 17.94 -10.91
C SER A 200 -10.20 16.82 -10.32
N TRP A 201 -9.98 15.57 -10.76
CA TRP A 201 -10.69 14.42 -10.18
C TRP A 201 -10.38 14.27 -8.68
N GLN A 202 -9.16 14.59 -8.25
CA GLN A 202 -8.76 14.60 -6.83
C GLN A 202 -9.63 15.56 -6.03
N SER A 203 -9.94 16.75 -6.55
CA SER A 203 -10.80 17.71 -5.83
C SER A 203 -12.22 17.16 -5.60
N ARG A 204 -12.74 16.33 -6.51
CA ARG A 204 -14.08 15.72 -6.42
C ARG A 204 -14.14 14.59 -5.39
N LEU A 205 -13.05 13.84 -5.23
CA LEU A 205 -12.98 12.74 -4.25
C LEU A 205 -13.00 13.24 -2.81
N THR A 206 -12.59 14.48 -2.56
CA THR A 206 -12.68 15.07 -1.22
C THR A 206 -14.12 15.35 -0.75
N TYR A 207 -15.14 15.19 -1.61
CA TYR A 207 -16.47 15.75 -1.38
C TYR A 207 -17.41 14.89 -0.50
N SER A 208 -17.15 13.57 -0.38
CA SER A 208 -18.07 12.60 0.23
C SER A 208 -17.54 12.05 1.55
N SER A 209 -18.41 11.85 2.55
CA SER A 209 -18.08 11.11 3.78
C SER A 209 -16.88 11.64 4.58
N VAL A 210 -16.63 12.95 4.63
CA VAL A 210 -15.48 13.51 5.38
C VAL A 210 -15.58 13.21 6.89
N ASN A 211 -16.80 13.15 7.40
CA ASN A 211 -17.10 12.94 8.82
C ASN A 211 -17.22 11.46 9.19
N THR A 212 -17.11 10.56 8.21
CA THR A 212 -17.24 9.11 8.45
C THR A 212 -16.12 8.34 7.76
N TRP A 213 -15.56 7.32 8.40
CA TRP A 213 -14.47 6.53 7.83
C TRP A 213 -14.87 5.95 6.46
N SER A 214 -13.96 6.09 5.49
CA SER A 214 -14.09 5.53 4.14
C SER A 214 -12.72 5.10 3.63
N SER A 215 -12.71 4.04 2.83
CA SER A 215 -11.49 3.49 2.22
C SER A 215 -10.73 4.54 1.38
N GLN A 216 -11.43 5.55 0.86
CA GLN A 216 -10.81 6.66 0.13
C GLN A 216 -9.90 7.54 0.99
N TYR A 217 -10.16 7.64 2.30
CA TYR A 217 -9.35 8.44 3.23
C TYR A 217 -8.26 7.63 3.91
N THR A 218 -8.11 6.36 3.56
CA THR A 218 -6.96 5.58 4.01
C THR A 218 -5.68 6.28 3.59
N MET A 219 -4.71 6.32 4.50
CA MET A 219 -3.36 6.80 4.24
C MET A 219 -2.40 5.78 4.82
N SER A 220 -1.13 5.89 4.45
CA SER A 220 -0.09 5.08 5.06
C SER A 220 1.15 5.91 5.30
N VAL A 221 1.85 5.65 6.40
CA VAL A 221 3.08 6.32 6.78
C VAL A 221 4.10 5.25 7.16
N LYS A 222 5.32 5.37 6.65
CA LYS A 222 6.45 4.56 7.12
C LYS A 222 7.75 5.37 7.17
N ILE A 223 8.31 5.47 8.37
CA ILE A 223 9.66 5.97 8.61
C ILE A 223 10.65 4.84 8.31
N ASN A 224 11.72 5.14 7.60
CA ASN A 224 12.72 4.13 7.26
C ASN A 224 13.51 3.73 8.51
N SER A 225 13.45 2.45 8.88
CA SER A 225 14.14 1.92 10.06
C SER A 225 15.67 1.92 9.95
N ASN A 226 16.21 1.99 8.73
CA ASN A 226 17.64 2.04 8.44
C ASN A 226 18.14 3.48 8.32
N ASP A 227 17.26 4.43 8.01
CA ASP A 227 17.54 5.85 7.90
C ASP A 227 16.31 6.64 8.32
N SER A 228 16.20 6.97 9.62
CA SER A 228 15.01 7.63 10.16
C SER A 228 14.74 9.00 9.55
N THR A 229 15.66 9.58 8.77
CA THR A 229 15.41 10.84 8.07
C THR A 229 14.45 10.68 6.89
N ARG A 230 14.26 9.47 6.34
CA ARG A 230 13.42 9.24 5.16
C ARG A 230 12.06 8.68 5.53
N VAL A 231 11.01 9.24 4.94
CA VAL A 231 9.62 8.89 5.25
C VAL A 231 8.82 8.72 3.98
N LEU A 232 8.11 7.60 3.86
CA LEU A 232 7.11 7.39 2.80
C LEU A 232 5.72 7.65 3.35
N ILE A 233 4.92 8.37 2.57
CA ILE A 233 3.52 8.64 2.88
C ILE A 233 2.67 8.33 1.67
N GLY A 234 1.80 7.32 1.76
CA GLY A 234 0.86 6.97 0.71
C GLY A 234 -0.49 7.66 0.90
N MET A 235 -0.99 8.27 -0.18
CA MET A 235 -2.31 8.89 -0.25
C MET A 235 -3.10 8.31 -1.45
N PRO A 236 -3.76 7.16 -1.27
CA PRO A 236 -4.60 6.46 -2.25
C PRO A 236 -5.52 7.31 -3.11
N PHE A 237 -6.23 8.27 -2.52
CA PHE A 237 -7.15 9.16 -3.22
C PHE A 237 -6.48 10.24 -4.05
N LEU A 238 -5.20 10.51 -3.81
CA LEU A 238 -4.37 11.30 -4.72
C LEU A 238 -3.71 10.41 -5.79
N ASN A 239 -3.75 9.09 -5.61
CA ASN A 239 -2.99 8.10 -6.37
C ASN A 239 -1.47 8.39 -6.31
N THR A 240 -1.01 8.85 -5.15
CA THR A 240 0.36 9.35 -4.97
C THR A 240 0.99 8.80 -3.70
N VAL A 241 2.27 8.42 -3.79
CA VAL A 241 3.13 8.23 -2.63
C VAL A 241 4.12 9.40 -2.59
N PHE A 242 4.36 9.96 -1.42
CA PHE A 242 5.28 11.06 -1.21
C PHE A 242 6.51 10.56 -0.46
N LEU A 243 7.70 10.99 -0.89
CA LEU A 243 8.94 10.81 -0.17
C LEU A 243 9.28 12.14 0.52
N PHE A 244 9.35 12.10 1.84
CA PHE A 244 9.78 13.20 2.68
C PHE A 244 11.14 12.92 3.29
N VAL A 245 11.87 14.00 3.53
CA VAL A 245 13.06 14.02 4.37
C VAL A 245 12.80 14.86 5.62
N VAL A 246 13.11 14.28 6.77
CA VAL A 246 13.14 14.94 8.06
C VAL A 246 14.55 15.45 8.29
N SER A 247 14.70 16.76 8.35
CA SER A 247 15.97 17.47 8.50
C SER A 247 16.04 18.22 9.83
N ASN A 248 17.18 18.86 10.09
CA ASN A 248 17.42 19.68 11.28
C ASN A 248 17.12 18.93 12.59
N ASN A 249 17.70 17.74 12.75
CA ASN A 249 17.54 16.89 13.94
C ASN A 249 16.08 16.59 14.30
N GLY A 250 15.21 16.34 13.31
CA GLY A 250 13.83 15.95 13.59
C GLY A 250 12.84 17.11 13.68
N THR A 251 13.19 18.31 13.21
CA THR A 251 12.33 19.50 13.38
C THR A 251 11.71 20.03 12.09
N ASN A 252 12.23 19.64 10.93
CA ASN A 252 11.74 20.14 9.65
C ASN A 252 11.38 19.00 8.71
N LEU A 253 10.19 19.08 8.10
CA LEU A 253 9.69 18.10 7.14
C LEU A 253 9.71 18.72 5.73
N THR A 254 10.48 18.12 4.83
CA THR A 254 10.61 18.61 3.45
C THR A 254 10.22 17.53 2.45
N LEU A 255 9.29 17.84 1.55
CA LEU A 255 8.97 16.98 0.42
C LEU A 255 10.15 16.96 -0.56
N THR A 256 10.69 15.79 -0.86
CA THR A 256 11.79 15.65 -1.84
C THR A 256 11.29 15.17 -3.19
N SER A 257 10.39 14.19 -3.20
CA SER A 257 9.84 13.63 -4.43
C SER A 257 8.48 12.96 -4.20
N TYR A 258 7.82 12.59 -5.29
CA TYR A 258 6.54 11.88 -5.26
C TYR A 258 6.45 10.88 -6.40
N PHE A 259 5.64 9.84 -6.21
CA PHE A 259 5.39 8.73 -7.13
C PHE A 259 3.92 8.73 -7.49
N GLU A 260 3.58 8.74 -8.78
CA GLU A 260 2.19 8.64 -9.26
C GLU A 260 2.04 7.44 -10.17
N ASN A 261 0.89 6.75 -10.09
CA ASN A 261 0.59 5.59 -10.92
C ASN A 261 -0.42 5.90 -12.04
N GLY A 262 -0.47 7.16 -12.52
CA GLY A 262 -1.39 7.57 -13.58
C GLY A 262 -2.86 7.65 -13.13
N GLN A 263 -3.78 7.07 -13.91
CA GLN A 263 -5.23 7.34 -13.80
C GLN A 263 -6.04 6.39 -12.90
N SER A 264 -5.44 5.32 -12.37
CA SER A 264 -6.12 4.50 -11.35
C SER A 264 -6.20 5.23 -10.00
N VAL A 265 -6.97 4.72 -9.05
CA VAL A 265 -6.97 5.19 -7.66
C VAL A 265 -6.63 4.05 -6.72
N GLY A 266 -5.92 4.32 -5.62
CA GLY A 266 -5.50 3.30 -4.64
C GLY A 266 -3.99 3.01 -4.56
N TYR A 267 -3.15 3.79 -5.27
CA TYR A 267 -1.70 3.74 -5.12
C TYR A 267 -1.25 4.32 -3.78
N GLY A 268 -0.50 3.54 -3.00
CA GLY A 268 -0.04 3.95 -1.67
C GLY A 268 -1.00 3.57 -0.52
N THR A 269 -1.86 2.57 -0.72
CA THR A 269 -2.77 2.07 0.35
C THR A 269 -1.98 1.60 1.56
N SER A 270 -0.78 1.05 1.34
CA SER A 270 0.19 0.74 2.38
C SER A 270 1.59 0.91 1.81
N VAL A 271 2.51 1.45 2.61
CA VAL A 271 3.92 1.67 2.21
C VAL A 271 4.83 1.06 3.25
N SER A 272 5.94 0.48 2.81
CA SER A 272 6.90 -0.12 3.73
C SER A 272 8.33 -0.11 3.17
N TRP A 273 9.32 0.07 4.04
CA TRP A 273 10.74 0.07 3.67
C TRP A 273 11.36 -1.31 3.79
N LEU A 274 11.93 -1.82 2.71
CA LEU A 274 12.66 -3.09 2.71
C LEU A 274 14.11 -2.88 3.16
N THR A 275 14.73 -1.79 2.72
CA THR A 275 16.08 -1.36 3.09
C THR A 275 16.17 0.18 3.11
N SER A 276 17.37 0.76 3.24
CA SER A 276 17.58 2.21 3.17
C SER A 276 17.19 2.85 1.83
N SER A 277 17.16 2.09 0.74
CA SER A 277 16.86 2.58 -0.61
C SER A 277 15.80 1.75 -1.34
N GLN A 278 15.18 0.79 -0.67
CA GLN A 278 14.18 -0.09 -1.26
C GLN A 278 12.86 -0.01 -0.51
N ALA A 279 11.77 0.07 -1.25
CA ALA A 279 10.43 0.10 -0.67
C ALA A 279 9.47 -0.83 -1.41
N ALA A 280 8.44 -1.24 -0.67
CA ALA A 280 7.26 -1.90 -1.19
C ALA A 280 6.07 -0.94 -1.04
N ILE A 281 5.27 -0.82 -2.10
CA ILE A 281 4.08 0.02 -2.15
C ILE A 281 2.91 -0.86 -2.55
N LEU A 282 1.89 -0.91 -1.70
CA LEU A 282 0.64 -1.57 -1.99
C LEU A 282 -0.24 -0.66 -2.85
N VAL A 283 -0.67 -1.22 -3.98
CA VAL A 283 -1.51 -0.59 -4.98
C VAL A 283 -2.81 -1.37 -5.04
N SER A 284 -3.90 -0.75 -4.62
CA SER A 284 -5.24 -1.32 -4.78
C SER A 284 -5.92 -0.65 -5.96
N THR A 285 -6.72 -1.40 -6.71
CA THR A 285 -7.48 -0.88 -7.84
C THR A 285 -8.94 -0.79 -7.42
N TYR A 286 -9.44 0.44 -7.29
CA TYR A 286 -10.84 0.70 -7.00
C TYR A 286 -11.57 1.31 -8.22
N SER A 287 -12.90 1.22 -8.22
CA SER A 287 -13.73 2.08 -9.05
C SER A 287 -13.54 3.55 -8.65
N LEU A 288 -13.77 4.49 -9.58
CA LEU A 288 -13.57 5.93 -9.33
C LEU A 288 -14.40 6.48 -8.17
N ASN A 289 -15.52 5.83 -7.83
CA ASN A 289 -16.37 6.18 -6.69
C ASN A 289 -16.04 5.39 -5.41
N TYR A 290 -14.94 4.64 -5.38
CA TYR A 290 -14.49 3.82 -4.25
C TYR A 290 -15.48 2.74 -3.77
N LEU A 291 -16.52 2.43 -4.55
CA LEU A 291 -17.52 1.42 -4.17
C LEU A 291 -17.09 -0.02 -4.47
N THR A 292 -16.22 -0.23 -5.47
CA THR A 292 -15.80 -1.56 -5.90
C THR A 292 -14.29 -1.68 -5.84
N TRP A 293 -13.80 -2.65 -5.09
CA TRP A 293 -12.38 -3.04 -5.06
C TRP A 293 -12.16 -4.22 -5.99
N TYR A 294 -11.38 -4.01 -7.06
CA TYR A 294 -11.12 -5.03 -8.09
C TYR A 294 -9.96 -5.96 -7.72
N SER A 295 -8.81 -5.41 -7.35
CA SER A 295 -7.60 -6.19 -7.08
C SER A 295 -6.56 -5.39 -6.30
N SER A 296 -5.52 -6.05 -5.83
CA SER A 296 -4.33 -5.39 -5.28
C SER A 296 -3.03 -6.01 -5.80
N LYS A 297 -2.01 -5.17 -5.91
CA LYS A 297 -0.64 -5.52 -6.29
C LYS A 297 0.36 -4.83 -5.38
N ILE A 298 1.55 -5.38 -5.26
CA ILE A 298 2.64 -4.78 -4.48
C ILE A 298 3.75 -4.43 -5.45
N TYR A 299 4.07 -3.14 -5.52
CA TYR A 299 5.09 -2.56 -6.36
C TYR A 299 6.38 -2.46 -5.55
N LEU A 300 7.46 -3.08 -6.03
CA LEU A 300 8.77 -3.07 -5.40
C LEU A 300 9.68 -2.09 -6.12
N TYR A 301 10.28 -1.16 -5.38
CA TYR A 301 11.24 -0.19 -5.88
C TYR A 301 12.61 -0.50 -5.30
N THR A 302 13.61 -0.73 -6.15
CA THR A 302 14.96 -1.18 -5.72
C THR A 302 15.98 -0.05 -5.59
N SER A 303 15.66 1.16 -6.07
CA SER A 303 16.56 2.31 -6.07
C SER A 303 15.78 3.61 -5.86
N LEU A 304 15.37 3.84 -4.62
CA LEU A 304 14.82 5.11 -4.17
C LEU A 304 15.96 6.01 -3.72
N ASN A 305 16.19 7.09 -4.46
CA ASN A 305 17.10 8.15 -4.07
C ASN A 305 16.37 9.49 -4.05
N ASP A 306 16.84 10.44 -3.24
CA ASP A 306 16.13 11.70 -2.97
C ASP A 306 15.92 12.58 -4.22
N THR A 307 16.63 12.28 -5.31
CA THR A 307 16.67 13.11 -6.54
C THR A 307 16.18 12.40 -7.80
N ILE A 308 16.12 11.06 -7.82
CA ILE A 308 15.74 10.28 -9.00
C ILE A 308 14.74 9.21 -8.56
N VAL A 309 13.50 9.40 -8.99
CA VAL A 309 12.41 8.46 -8.77
C VAL A 309 12.24 7.58 -10.01
N PRO A 310 12.26 6.24 -9.88
CA PRO A 310 11.93 5.35 -10.97
C PRO A 310 10.48 5.56 -11.42
N SER A 311 10.26 5.71 -12.74
CA SER A 311 8.92 5.85 -13.31
C SER A 311 8.10 4.56 -13.31
N SER A 312 8.73 3.42 -13.00
CA SER A 312 8.08 2.11 -12.95
C SER A 312 8.70 1.25 -11.83
N PRO A 313 7.92 0.32 -11.25
CA PRO A 313 8.44 -0.59 -10.25
C PRO A 313 9.47 -1.54 -10.84
N SER A 314 10.47 -1.92 -10.03
CA SER A 314 11.47 -2.93 -10.37
C SER A 314 10.86 -4.32 -10.47
N ALA A 315 9.84 -4.59 -9.66
CA ALA A 315 9.08 -5.84 -9.66
C ALA A 315 7.66 -5.63 -9.11
N VAL A 316 6.75 -6.53 -9.47
CA VAL A 316 5.36 -6.51 -9.02
C VAL A 316 4.99 -7.87 -8.44
N ILE A 317 4.26 -7.90 -7.33
CA ILE A 317 3.69 -9.11 -6.71
C ILE A 317 2.14 -8.97 -6.75
N PRO A 318 1.38 -10.02 -7.13
CA PRO A 318 1.87 -11.33 -7.58
C PRO A 318 2.57 -11.30 -8.95
N ASN A 319 3.45 -12.29 -9.16
CA ASN A 319 4.05 -12.61 -10.46
C ASN A 319 4.22 -14.13 -10.61
N ALA A 320 4.78 -14.59 -11.73
CA ALA A 320 4.95 -16.03 -12.00
C ALA A 320 5.85 -16.77 -10.99
N GLN A 321 6.80 -16.07 -10.35
CA GLN A 321 7.68 -16.63 -9.32
C GLN A 321 7.09 -16.47 -7.90
N GLN A 322 6.26 -15.46 -7.71
CA GLN A 322 5.60 -15.11 -6.46
C GLN A 322 4.09 -15.00 -6.65
N PRO A 323 3.39 -16.10 -6.99
CA PRO A 323 1.94 -16.07 -7.13
C PRO A 323 1.28 -15.86 -5.76
N LEU A 324 0.11 -15.22 -5.72
CA LEU A 324 -0.72 -15.26 -4.52
C LEU A 324 -1.27 -16.69 -4.38
N PRO A 325 -1.06 -17.37 -3.24
CA PRO A 325 -1.67 -18.67 -2.97
C PRO A 325 -3.19 -18.58 -3.09
N SER A 326 -3.85 -19.68 -3.50
CA SER A 326 -5.32 -19.71 -3.63
C SER A 326 -6.07 -19.49 -2.31
N THR A 327 -5.38 -19.62 -1.17
CA THR A 327 -5.90 -19.36 0.17
C THR A 327 -5.83 -17.87 0.56
N ILE A 328 -5.32 -17.00 -0.32
CA ILE A 328 -5.14 -15.57 -0.07
C ILE A 328 -6.05 -14.81 -1.03
N ASN A 329 -6.85 -13.90 -0.49
CA ASN A 329 -7.70 -13.04 -1.30
C ASN A 329 -6.84 -12.06 -2.11
N SER A 330 -7.24 -11.75 -3.35
CA SER A 330 -6.55 -10.78 -4.21
C SER A 330 -6.70 -9.33 -3.73
N LYS A 331 -7.56 -9.08 -2.75
CA LYS A 331 -7.76 -7.81 -2.05
C LYS A 331 -6.87 -7.76 -0.81
N LEU A 332 -5.77 -7.01 -0.93
CA LEU A 332 -4.75 -6.91 0.10
C LEU A 332 -4.93 -5.63 0.92
N ILE A 333 -4.99 -5.73 2.25
CA ILE A 333 -5.26 -4.57 3.12
C ILE A 333 -3.98 -3.88 3.60
N ARG A 334 -2.89 -4.62 3.79
CA ARG A 334 -1.68 -4.07 4.41
C ARG A 334 -0.44 -4.85 4.01
N ILE A 335 0.67 -4.13 3.92
CA ILE A 335 2.00 -4.71 3.89
C ILE A 335 2.80 -4.24 5.10
N VAL A 336 3.63 -5.13 5.64
CA VAL A 336 4.55 -4.82 6.73
C VAL A 336 5.89 -5.44 6.38
N SER A 337 6.95 -4.65 6.34
CA SER A 337 8.29 -5.16 6.08
C SER A 337 9.16 -5.15 7.33
N THR A 338 10.07 -6.10 7.36
CA THR A 338 11.30 -6.07 8.12
C THR A 338 12.47 -6.02 7.13
N PRO A 339 13.71 -5.77 7.58
CA PRO A 339 14.88 -5.86 6.69
C PRO A 339 15.05 -7.24 6.00
N ALA A 340 14.41 -8.29 6.52
CA ALA A 340 14.55 -9.66 6.04
C ALA A 340 13.25 -10.27 5.48
N SER A 341 12.12 -9.56 5.52
CA SER A 341 10.83 -10.13 5.13
C SER A 341 9.79 -9.09 4.75
N LEU A 342 8.82 -9.49 3.96
CA LEU A 342 7.60 -8.74 3.67
C LEU A 342 6.40 -9.60 4.04
N ALA A 343 5.63 -9.13 5.01
CA ALA A 343 4.33 -9.68 5.35
C ALA A 343 3.24 -8.98 4.53
N ILE A 344 2.32 -9.76 4.00
CA ILE A 344 1.17 -9.32 3.21
C ILE A 344 -0.08 -9.83 3.91
N LEU A 345 -1.03 -8.93 4.16
CA LEU A 345 -2.30 -9.24 4.81
C LEU A 345 -3.44 -9.00 3.82
N ASP A 346 -4.39 -9.93 3.75
CA ASP A 346 -5.60 -9.81 2.95
C ASP A 346 -6.83 -9.41 3.78
N THR A 347 -7.96 -9.19 3.10
CA THR A 347 -9.23 -8.81 3.74
C THR A 347 -9.89 -9.92 4.58
N GLU A 348 -9.46 -11.17 4.43
CA GLU A 348 -10.03 -12.35 5.12
C GLU A 348 -9.14 -12.81 6.29
N GLY A 349 -8.10 -12.04 6.62
CA GLY A 349 -7.14 -12.36 7.69
C GLY A 349 -6.03 -13.33 7.25
N GLY A 350 -5.94 -13.62 5.96
CA GLY A 350 -4.86 -14.38 5.36
C GLY A 350 -3.53 -13.62 5.40
N VAL A 351 -2.45 -14.36 5.64
CA VAL A 351 -1.10 -13.79 5.79
C VAL A 351 -0.11 -14.55 4.91
N VAL A 352 0.62 -13.82 4.06
CA VAL A 352 1.78 -14.32 3.31
C VAL A 352 3.05 -13.67 3.85
N LEU A 353 4.06 -14.48 4.15
CA LEU A 353 5.40 -14.04 4.52
C LEU A 353 6.38 -14.34 3.39
N ILE A 354 6.87 -13.30 2.73
CA ILE A 354 7.93 -13.39 1.72
C ILE A 354 9.26 -13.09 2.40
N LEU A 355 10.15 -14.07 2.45
CA LEU A 355 11.46 -13.96 3.08
C LEU A 355 12.51 -13.47 2.08
N ALA A 356 13.51 -12.75 2.58
CA ALA A 356 14.65 -12.34 1.77
C ALA A 356 15.51 -13.57 1.45
N GLU A 357 15.78 -13.76 0.15
CA GLU A 357 16.57 -14.88 -0.34
C GLU A 357 17.94 -14.44 -0.84
N ALA A 358 18.93 -15.30 -0.68
CA ALA A 358 20.30 -15.07 -1.12
C ALA A 358 20.38 -14.87 -2.65
N SER A 359 21.48 -14.28 -3.10
CA SER A 359 21.75 -14.10 -4.53
C SER A 359 21.69 -15.45 -5.27
N GLY A 360 21.08 -15.45 -6.46
CA GLY A 360 20.80 -16.65 -7.25
C GLY A 360 19.55 -17.44 -6.87
N TYR A 361 18.82 -17.02 -5.83
CA TYR A 361 17.55 -17.62 -5.37
C TYR A 361 16.44 -16.57 -5.24
N TYR A 362 15.20 -16.95 -5.56
CA TYR A 362 14.01 -16.14 -5.32
C TYR A 362 13.11 -16.78 -4.26
N ALA A 363 12.29 -15.95 -3.63
CA ALA A 363 11.35 -16.36 -2.60
C ALA A 363 10.05 -16.84 -3.25
N SER A 364 9.93 -18.14 -3.51
CA SER A 364 8.75 -18.73 -4.14
C SER A 364 7.59 -18.82 -3.16
N THR A 365 6.41 -18.35 -3.54
CA THR A 365 5.16 -18.51 -2.78
C THR A 365 4.26 -19.60 -3.37
N ASP A 366 4.76 -20.35 -4.36
CA ASP A 366 4.02 -21.44 -5.00
C ASP A 366 3.87 -22.63 -4.03
N ILE A 367 2.66 -22.81 -3.53
CA ILE A 367 2.31 -23.88 -2.59
C ILE A 367 2.43 -25.28 -3.18
N SER A 368 2.43 -25.44 -4.52
CA SER A 368 2.54 -26.75 -5.15
C SER A 368 3.93 -27.38 -5.01
N ASN A 369 4.95 -26.54 -4.84
CA ASN A 369 6.34 -26.93 -4.64
C ASN A 369 6.86 -26.60 -3.23
N SER A 370 5.99 -26.06 -2.36
CA SER A 370 6.36 -25.68 -1.00
C SER A 370 6.50 -26.91 -0.10
N PRO A 371 7.57 -27.01 0.71
CA PRO A 371 7.69 -28.04 1.75
C PRO A 371 6.66 -27.86 2.88
N VAL A 372 5.99 -26.70 2.95
CA VAL A 372 4.95 -26.37 3.93
C VAL A 372 3.65 -26.11 3.16
N ALA A 373 2.93 -27.18 2.84
CA ALA A 373 1.62 -27.08 2.22
C ALA A 373 0.56 -26.67 3.26
N ALA A 374 -0.26 -25.68 2.90
CA ALA A 374 -1.60 -25.43 3.45
C ALA A 374 -1.78 -24.98 4.92
N ALA A 375 -0.75 -24.47 5.61
CA ALA A 375 -0.91 -23.84 6.92
C ALA A 375 -0.72 -22.31 6.82
N MET A 376 -1.67 -21.54 7.37
CA MET A 376 -1.49 -20.09 7.59
C MET A 376 -0.55 -19.83 8.77
N PRO A 377 0.37 -18.85 8.68
CA PRO A 377 0.66 -18.01 7.51
C PRO A 377 1.39 -18.79 6.40
N VAL A 378 1.13 -18.44 5.14
CA VAL A 378 1.89 -19.01 4.01
C VAL A 378 3.28 -18.39 3.97
N VAL A 379 4.33 -19.20 4.10
CA VAL A 379 5.71 -18.74 4.09
C VAL A 379 6.38 -19.10 2.77
N SER A 380 7.04 -18.14 2.14
CA SER A 380 7.81 -18.38 0.93
C SER A 380 8.99 -19.32 1.18
N HIS A 381 9.43 -20.05 0.16
CA HIS A 381 10.60 -20.92 0.23
C HIS A 381 11.62 -20.58 -0.85
N SER A 382 12.90 -20.80 -0.53
CA SER A 382 14.02 -20.55 -1.42
C SER A 382 13.95 -21.43 -2.66
N THR A 383 13.88 -20.81 -3.84
CA THR A 383 13.93 -21.52 -5.12
C THR A 383 15.01 -20.92 -6.01
N LYS A 384 15.82 -21.78 -6.63
CA LYS A 384 16.90 -21.36 -7.52
C LYS A 384 16.32 -20.61 -8.73
N CYS A 385 16.98 -19.53 -9.15
CA CYS A 385 16.64 -18.89 -10.43
C CYS A 385 16.66 -19.91 -11.57
N ILE A 386 15.59 -19.93 -12.36
CA ILE A 386 15.48 -20.80 -13.54
C ILE A 386 16.43 -20.34 -14.64
N GLY A 387 16.69 -21.21 -15.61
CA GLY A 387 17.49 -20.88 -16.80
C GLY A 387 16.97 -19.60 -17.48
N GLY A 388 17.89 -18.78 -17.99
CA GLY A 388 17.58 -17.48 -18.58
C GLY A 388 17.34 -16.35 -17.59
N THR A 389 17.36 -16.62 -16.28
CA THR A 389 17.20 -15.60 -15.23
C THR A 389 18.36 -15.58 -14.25
N TYR A 390 18.59 -14.48 -13.56
CA TYR A 390 19.62 -14.36 -12.52
C TYR A 390 19.15 -13.42 -11.41
N LYS A 391 19.85 -13.44 -10.28
CA LYS A 391 19.62 -12.47 -9.19
C LYS A 391 20.92 -12.15 -8.49
N SER A 392 21.39 -10.91 -8.66
CA SER A 392 22.66 -10.43 -8.08
C SER A 392 22.57 -10.17 -6.58
N ASP A 393 21.41 -9.74 -6.11
CA ASP A 393 21.26 -9.17 -4.77
C ASP A 393 20.42 -10.06 -3.85
N THR A 394 20.70 -9.97 -2.56
CA THR A 394 19.86 -10.59 -1.52
C THR A 394 18.60 -9.76 -1.33
N GLY A 395 17.45 -10.41 -1.16
CA GLY A 395 16.19 -9.71 -0.94
C GLY A 395 14.96 -10.50 -1.37
N ILE A 396 13.80 -9.85 -1.32
CA ILE A 396 12.52 -10.46 -1.68
C ILE A 396 12.22 -10.41 -3.19
N HIS A 397 13.09 -9.79 -3.98
CA HIS A 397 12.88 -9.55 -5.40
C HIS A 397 12.89 -10.86 -6.20
N PRO A 398 12.12 -10.94 -7.30
CA PRO A 398 12.19 -12.07 -8.22
C PRO A 398 13.53 -12.10 -8.96
N CYS A 399 13.83 -13.23 -9.61
CA CYS A 399 14.94 -13.30 -10.56
C CYS A 399 14.62 -12.50 -11.82
N ILE A 400 15.62 -11.79 -12.34
CA ILE A 400 15.50 -10.91 -13.51
C ILE A 400 15.95 -11.68 -14.76
N LEU A 401 15.34 -11.40 -15.91
CA LEU A 401 15.75 -11.97 -17.19
C LEU A 401 17.17 -11.54 -17.56
N CYS A 402 17.95 -12.48 -18.09
CA CYS A 402 19.25 -12.18 -18.68
C CYS A 402 19.10 -11.20 -19.85
N PRO A 403 19.89 -10.10 -19.90
CA PRO A 403 19.83 -9.17 -21.01
C PRO A 403 20.24 -9.84 -22.33
N SER A 404 19.80 -9.26 -23.45
CA SER A 404 20.21 -9.72 -24.79
C SER A 404 21.73 -9.78 -24.91
N GLY A 405 22.25 -10.81 -25.59
CA GLY A 405 23.69 -11.05 -25.71
C GLY A 405 24.30 -11.81 -24.51
N SER A 406 23.49 -12.17 -23.52
CA SER A 406 23.90 -13.00 -22.39
C SER A 406 22.94 -14.17 -22.18
N ARG A 407 23.39 -15.18 -21.44
CA ARG A 407 22.60 -16.36 -21.09
C ARG A 407 22.82 -16.82 -19.66
N ASN A 408 21.88 -17.59 -19.15
CA ASN A 408 22.09 -18.43 -17.99
C ASN A 408 21.58 -19.85 -18.29
N PRO A 409 22.45 -20.89 -18.33
CA PRO A 409 22.00 -22.26 -18.58
C PRO A 409 21.15 -22.84 -17.45
N GLY A 410 21.05 -22.18 -16.29
CA GLY A 410 20.17 -22.59 -15.19
C GLY A 410 20.65 -23.83 -14.45
N ILE A 411 21.93 -24.21 -14.59
CA ILE A 411 22.52 -25.39 -13.94
C ILE A 411 22.79 -25.10 -12.46
N ILE A 412 23.32 -23.92 -12.14
CA ILE A 412 23.64 -23.47 -10.78
C ILE A 412 22.86 -22.21 -10.43
N ALA A 413 22.81 -21.86 -9.14
CA ALA A 413 22.29 -20.58 -8.69
C ALA A 413 23.14 -19.47 -9.30
N SER A 414 22.53 -18.59 -10.08
CA SER A 414 23.24 -17.62 -10.90
C SER A 414 23.04 -16.21 -10.35
N ILE A 415 24.15 -15.58 -10.00
CA ILE A 415 24.22 -14.18 -9.58
C ILE A 415 24.46 -13.22 -10.74
N SER A 416 24.78 -13.73 -11.92
CA SER A 416 25.06 -12.98 -13.14
C SER A 416 24.91 -13.83 -14.39
N CYS A 417 24.60 -13.19 -15.52
CA CYS A 417 24.52 -13.85 -16.82
C CYS A 417 25.89 -13.96 -17.48
N ILE A 418 26.09 -15.03 -18.23
CA ILE A 418 27.30 -15.30 -18.99
C ILE A 418 27.14 -14.67 -20.37
N THR A 419 28.13 -13.90 -20.84
CA THR A 419 28.12 -13.35 -22.19
C THR A 419 28.19 -14.46 -23.23
N CYS A 420 27.39 -14.33 -24.29
CA CYS A 420 27.38 -15.29 -25.37
C CYS A 420 28.61 -15.13 -26.26
N SER A 421 29.01 -16.22 -26.95
CA SER A 421 30.12 -16.16 -27.90
C SER A 421 29.85 -15.16 -29.03
N SER A 422 30.91 -14.56 -29.56
CA SER A 422 30.83 -13.53 -30.62
C SER A 422 30.20 -14.04 -31.93
N SER A 423 30.20 -15.36 -32.16
CA SER A 423 29.56 -16.01 -33.31
C SER A 423 28.12 -16.47 -33.04
N SER A 424 27.58 -16.21 -31.85
CA SER A 424 26.26 -16.65 -31.43
C SER A 424 25.35 -15.48 -31.06
N PHE A 425 24.05 -15.70 -31.20
CA PHE A 425 23.00 -14.79 -30.77
C PHE A 425 22.31 -15.34 -29.53
N CYS A 426 22.09 -14.45 -28.55
CA CYS A 426 21.32 -14.74 -27.36
C CYS A 426 20.19 -13.72 -27.21
N PRO A 427 18.92 -14.15 -27.34
CA PRO A 427 17.79 -13.28 -27.07
C PRO A 427 17.70 -12.96 -25.57
N LEU A 428 16.81 -12.03 -25.22
CA LEU A 428 16.46 -11.77 -23.83
C LEU A 428 16.02 -13.08 -23.15
N GLY A 429 16.58 -13.38 -21.98
CA GLY A 429 16.27 -14.59 -21.22
C GLY A 429 16.83 -15.89 -21.81
N ALA A 430 17.91 -15.84 -22.60
CA ALA A 430 18.47 -17.03 -23.24
C ALA A 430 19.00 -18.07 -22.23
N ILE A 431 18.67 -19.34 -22.49
CA ILE A 431 19.27 -20.51 -21.80
C ILE A 431 20.46 -21.04 -22.59
N TYR A 432 20.32 -21.08 -23.92
CA TYR A 432 21.31 -21.57 -24.86
C TYR A 432 21.70 -20.50 -25.87
N GLU A 433 22.91 -20.61 -26.39
CA GLU A 433 23.41 -19.81 -27.51
C GLU A 433 22.83 -20.34 -28.83
N MET A 434 22.36 -19.45 -29.70
CA MET A 434 21.95 -19.79 -31.06
C MET A 434 23.07 -19.42 -32.03
N ASN A 435 23.45 -20.33 -32.93
CA ASN A 435 24.45 -20.03 -33.94
C ASN A 435 23.91 -18.96 -34.91
N SER A 436 24.68 -17.89 -35.11
CA SER A 436 24.27 -16.78 -36.00
C SER A 436 24.05 -17.23 -37.45
N THR A 437 24.69 -18.32 -37.89
CA THR A 437 24.51 -18.88 -39.24
C THR A 437 23.13 -19.51 -39.48
N LEU A 438 22.39 -19.82 -38.40
CA LEU A 438 21.03 -20.38 -38.47
C LEU A 438 19.96 -19.28 -38.53
N LEU A 439 20.33 -18.02 -38.33
CA LEU A 439 19.40 -16.89 -38.29
C LEU A 439 19.44 -16.15 -39.63
N THR A 440 18.43 -16.36 -40.48
CA THR A 440 18.30 -15.69 -41.78
C THR A 440 18.02 -14.19 -41.67
N SER A 441 17.41 -13.75 -40.56
CA SER A 441 17.32 -12.35 -40.16
C SER A 441 17.06 -12.25 -38.65
N ILE A 442 17.60 -11.23 -38.01
CA ILE A 442 17.33 -10.89 -36.60
C ILE A 442 16.46 -9.63 -36.61
N SER A 443 15.15 -9.82 -36.48
CA SER A 443 14.22 -8.73 -36.17
C SER A 443 13.96 -8.75 -34.67
N GLN A 444 14.60 -7.86 -33.90
CA GLN A 444 14.04 -7.50 -32.60
C GLN A 444 12.83 -6.64 -32.88
N ALA A 445 11.65 -7.25 -32.86
CA ALA A 445 10.43 -6.47 -32.73
C ALA A 445 10.58 -5.65 -31.45
N TYR A 446 10.68 -4.32 -31.59
CA TYR A 446 10.44 -3.43 -30.46
C TYR A 446 9.10 -3.86 -29.88
N ALA A 447 9.06 -4.12 -28.57
CA ALA A 447 7.78 -4.32 -27.90
C ALA A 447 6.89 -3.16 -28.35
N TYR A 448 5.70 -3.48 -28.86
CA TYR A 448 4.66 -2.48 -29.12
C TYR A 448 4.70 -1.47 -27.96
N PRO A 449 4.60 -0.15 -28.24
CA PRO A 449 4.65 0.86 -27.18
C PRO A 449 3.80 0.36 -26.03
N ARG A 450 4.42 0.18 -24.85
CA ARG A 450 3.78 -0.44 -23.69
C ARG A 450 2.39 0.19 -23.60
N SER A 451 1.35 -0.62 -23.78
CA SER A 451 0.00 -0.19 -23.42
C SER A 451 0.10 0.38 -22.01
N PRO A 452 -0.53 1.53 -21.70
CA PRO A 452 -0.52 2.04 -20.34
C PRO A 452 -0.89 0.91 -19.39
N GLU A 453 -0.25 0.85 -18.22
CA GLU A 453 -0.54 -0.15 -17.18
C GLU A 453 -2.00 -0.01 -16.75
N MET A 454 -2.89 -0.61 -17.52
CA MET A 454 -4.32 -0.61 -17.28
C MET A 454 -4.72 -2.07 -17.26
N ASP A 455 -5.20 -2.50 -16.11
CA ASP A 455 -5.53 -3.90 -15.86
C ASP A 455 -6.98 -4.21 -16.24
N VAL A 456 -7.76 -3.18 -16.59
CA VAL A 456 -9.15 -3.28 -16.99
C VAL A 456 -9.20 -3.30 -18.51
N PHE A 457 -9.62 -4.45 -19.06
CA PHE A 457 -9.71 -4.66 -20.51
C PHE A 457 -10.53 -3.58 -21.21
N GLU A 458 -11.60 -3.07 -20.58
CA GLU A 458 -12.44 -2.00 -21.13
C GLU A 458 -11.67 -0.68 -21.26
N ASP A 459 -10.87 -0.30 -20.26
CA ASP A 459 -10.04 0.89 -20.33
C ASP A 459 -8.95 0.70 -21.39
N ILE A 460 -8.34 -0.49 -21.49
CA ILE A 460 -7.36 -0.80 -22.55
C ILE A 460 -8.02 -0.65 -23.92
N LEU A 461 -9.25 -1.13 -24.07
CA LEU A 461 -10.01 -1.02 -25.31
C LEU A 461 -10.30 0.45 -25.63
N LEU A 462 -10.84 1.21 -24.67
CA LEU A 462 -11.17 2.62 -24.83
C LEU A 462 -9.92 3.45 -25.14
N ASN A 463 -8.84 3.24 -24.41
CA ASN A 463 -7.61 3.97 -24.66
C ASN A 463 -6.95 3.55 -25.98
N ASN A 464 -6.96 2.27 -26.37
CA ASN A 464 -6.46 1.89 -27.70
C ASN A 464 -7.39 2.36 -28.84
N MET A 465 -8.69 2.53 -28.59
CA MET A 465 -9.63 3.09 -29.55
C MET A 465 -9.48 4.60 -29.69
N PHE A 466 -9.22 5.33 -28.60
CA PHE A 466 -9.22 6.80 -28.56
C PHE A 466 -7.83 7.45 -28.43
N SER A 467 -6.77 6.68 -28.22
CA SER A 467 -5.39 7.18 -28.22
C SER A 467 -4.91 7.34 -29.66
N LEU A 468 -4.94 8.57 -30.14
CA LEU A 468 -4.24 8.96 -31.35
C LEU A 468 -2.77 9.15 -31.02
N GLY A 469 -1.94 8.15 -31.35
CA GLY A 469 -0.50 8.29 -31.29
C GLY A 469 -0.01 9.44 -32.17
N SER A 470 1.15 10.02 -31.85
CA SER A 470 1.74 11.20 -32.53
C SER A 470 2.21 10.94 -33.97
N THR A 471 1.89 9.78 -34.54
CA THR A 471 2.29 9.36 -35.88
C THR A 471 1.07 9.12 -36.74
N ASP A 472 1.01 9.78 -37.90
CA ASP A 472 -0.11 9.75 -38.85
C ASP A 472 -0.53 8.33 -39.26
N HIS A 473 0.41 7.38 -39.22
CA HIS A 473 0.14 5.96 -39.50
C HIS A 473 -0.85 5.33 -38.53
N CYS A 474 -0.86 5.75 -37.25
CA CYS A 474 -1.79 5.21 -36.25
C CYS A 474 -3.24 5.69 -36.48
N LEU A 475 -3.42 6.89 -37.02
CA LEU A 475 -4.74 7.43 -37.40
C LEU A 475 -5.35 6.64 -38.57
N VAL A 476 -4.55 6.35 -39.59
CA VAL A 476 -5.00 5.65 -40.82
C VAL A 476 -5.31 4.17 -40.57
N VAL A 477 -4.64 3.54 -39.60
CA VAL A 477 -4.89 2.13 -39.23
C VAL A 477 -6.00 1.99 -38.18
N SER A 478 -6.44 3.08 -37.55
CA SER A 478 -7.49 3.05 -36.53
C SER A 478 -8.84 2.60 -37.12
N PRO A 479 -9.55 1.64 -36.50
CA PRO A 479 -10.89 1.25 -36.91
C PRO A 479 -11.89 2.41 -36.91
N ILE A 480 -11.73 3.38 -35.99
CA ILE A 480 -12.63 4.54 -35.89
C ILE A 480 -12.53 5.44 -37.12
N PHE A 481 -11.32 5.64 -37.65
CA PHE A 481 -11.10 6.44 -38.85
C PHE A 481 -11.89 5.87 -40.05
N TRP A 482 -11.82 4.56 -40.26
CA TRP A 482 -12.58 3.89 -41.32
C TRP A 482 -14.09 3.91 -41.09
N THR A 483 -14.55 3.77 -39.84
CA THR A 483 -15.98 3.90 -39.53
C THR A 483 -16.51 5.31 -39.80
N LEU A 484 -15.73 6.37 -39.52
CA LEU A 484 -16.11 7.74 -39.83
C LEU A 484 -16.19 8.00 -41.33
N ILE A 485 -15.24 7.44 -42.11
CA ILE A 485 -15.28 7.52 -43.58
C ILE A 485 -16.54 6.82 -44.12
N LEU A 486 -16.83 5.60 -43.66
CA LEU A 486 -18.02 4.86 -44.10
C LEU A 486 -19.31 5.60 -43.73
N LEU A 487 -19.38 6.19 -42.53
CA LEU A 487 -20.54 6.96 -42.09
C LEU A 487 -20.72 8.25 -42.90
N ALA A 488 -19.62 8.93 -43.25
CA ALA A 488 -19.66 10.10 -44.13
C ALA A 488 -20.14 9.74 -45.54
N ILE A 489 -19.65 8.63 -46.11
CA ILE A 489 -20.13 8.11 -47.41
C ILE A 489 -21.62 7.79 -47.35
N PHE A 490 -22.07 7.14 -46.28
CA PHE A 490 -23.48 6.80 -46.09
C PHE A 490 -24.38 8.05 -45.99
N LEU A 491 -23.95 9.08 -45.27
CA LEU A 491 -24.64 10.36 -45.20
C LEU A 491 -24.72 11.07 -46.55
N ILE A 492 -23.63 11.05 -47.33
CA ILE A 492 -23.61 11.62 -48.68
C ILE A 492 -24.61 10.87 -49.58
N LEU A 493 -24.63 9.53 -49.53
CA LEU A 493 -25.58 8.72 -50.30
C LEU A 493 -27.03 9.03 -49.89
N LEU A 494 -27.31 9.17 -48.60
CA LEU A 494 -28.64 9.58 -48.12
C LEU A 494 -29.04 10.96 -48.63
N LEU A 495 -28.12 11.93 -48.62
CA LEU A 495 -28.37 13.27 -49.16
C LEU A 495 -28.64 13.25 -50.67
N VAL A 496 -27.90 12.42 -51.41
CA VAL A 496 -28.10 12.22 -52.86
C VAL A 496 -29.46 11.55 -53.13
N MET A 497 -29.81 10.51 -52.37
CA MET A 497 -31.12 9.87 -52.51
C MET A 497 -32.27 10.80 -52.14
N ALA A 498 -32.13 11.59 -51.07
CA ALA A 498 -33.13 12.57 -50.67
C ALA A 498 -33.32 13.69 -51.71
N SER A 499 -32.23 14.17 -52.30
CA SER A 499 -32.28 15.17 -53.37
C SER A 499 -32.87 14.60 -54.66
N LEU A 500 -32.53 13.37 -55.04
CA LEU A 500 -33.14 12.68 -56.19
C LEU A 500 -34.65 12.43 -55.97
N TYR A 501 -35.05 12.02 -54.77
CA TYR A 501 -36.47 11.85 -54.41
C TYR A 501 -37.25 13.16 -54.49
N TRP A 502 -36.63 14.28 -54.12
CA TRP A 502 -37.23 15.61 -54.27
C TRP A 502 -37.34 16.07 -55.72
N TRP A 503 -36.39 15.67 -56.58
CA TRP A 503 -36.37 16.06 -57.99
C TRP A 503 -37.25 15.17 -58.87
N PHE A 504 -37.51 13.94 -58.45
CA PHE A 504 -38.40 12.99 -59.11
C PHE A 504 -39.45 12.49 -58.12
N PRO A 505 -40.45 13.32 -57.76
CA PRO A 505 -41.56 12.84 -56.95
C PRO A 505 -42.25 11.70 -57.72
N PRO A 506 -42.48 10.52 -57.11
CA PRO A 506 -43.16 9.44 -57.78
C PRO A 506 -44.55 9.92 -58.21
N GLU A 507 -44.88 9.74 -59.49
CA GLU A 507 -46.23 9.95 -60.00
C GLU A 507 -47.18 9.11 -59.13
N LYS A 508 -48.10 9.80 -58.45
CA LYS A 508 -49.18 9.16 -57.72
C LYS A 508 -49.98 8.29 -58.69
N GLN A 509 -49.88 6.97 -58.55
CA GLN A 509 -50.90 6.05 -59.05
C GLN A 509 -52.09 6.05 -58.10
#